data_AF-A0A7J2LUU3-F1
#
_entry.id   AF-A0A7J2LUU3-F1
#
_cell.length_a   1.000
_cell.length_b   1.000
_cell.length_c   1.000
_cell.angle_alpha   90.00
_cell.angle_beta   90.00
_cell.angle_gamma   90.00
#
_symmetry.space_group_name_H-M   'P 1'
#
loop_
_entity.id
_entity.type
_entity.pdbx_description
1 polymer ?
#
loop_
_entity_poly.entity_id
_entity_poly.type
_entity_poly.pdbx_seq_one_letter_code
_entity_poly.pdbx_strand_id
1 'polypeptide(L)'
;MREQYALIVSVVLAAVFACAFLFLTVEIPYRLNSMLRNYFPDLAFQFELIEKFLGQVRPIGYLCFIAVIALTAVGFAFGNKASSLGSFIFFLPTFGYFACSMFFLAGLGILRVIWAPLWEVSPDFLKLGDVVYVPAILVVYLFSLFRLDVRVPLSFLFIALGLLTFFAAIFTWIFGKMKGKEIIDFWIYGFSRHPQYLGFLLWSYGVMLLATFTPYPRGGYFPEPSFPWLVSALIVFCVAWSEEIQMTKKHGEDYLKYQENTPFMIWIPRILSRVIALPFKALTKKDSPKRIMDIAYAFTIYFIILTGLSILILKLNITLR
;
A
#
# COMPACT_ATOMS: atom_id res chain seq x y z
N MET A 1 22.93 32.97 -6.97
CA MET A 1 23.48 31.78 -7.67
C MET A 1 23.26 30.47 -6.90
N ARG A 2 23.80 30.27 -5.68
CA ARG A 2 23.73 28.96 -4.96
C ARG A 2 22.30 28.40 -4.77
N GLU A 3 21.31 29.27 -4.58
CA GLU A 3 19.91 28.88 -4.37
C GLU A 3 19.19 28.46 -5.66
N GLN A 4 19.41 29.18 -6.77
CA GLN A 4 18.88 28.80 -8.08
C GLN A 4 19.44 27.45 -8.54
N TYR A 5 20.75 27.22 -8.32
CA TYR A 5 21.35 25.91 -8.58
C TYR A 5 20.72 24.81 -7.71
N ALA A 6 20.51 25.07 -6.41
CA ALA A 6 19.85 24.09 -5.53
C ALA A 6 18.42 23.77 -5.97
N LEU A 7 17.65 24.78 -6.41
CA LEU A 7 16.30 24.57 -6.95
C LEU A 7 16.35 23.70 -8.21
N ILE A 8 17.16 24.07 -9.21
CA ILE A 8 17.26 23.34 -10.48
C ILE A 8 17.69 21.88 -10.24
N VAL A 9 18.74 21.68 -9.44
CA VAL A 9 19.22 20.33 -9.10
C VAL A 9 18.16 19.52 -8.37
N SER A 10 17.43 20.14 -7.44
CA SER A 10 16.35 19.45 -6.71
C SER A 10 15.21 19.05 -7.64
N VAL A 11 14.82 19.91 -8.59
CA VAL A 11 13.79 19.59 -9.59
C VAL A 11 14.24 18.42 -10.46
N VAL A 12 15.46 18.49 -11.01
CA VAL A 12 16.00 17.45 -11.90
C VAL A 12 16.10 16.12 -11.15
N LEU A 13 16.64 16.10 -9.93
CA LEU A 13 16.76 14.87 -9.15
C LEU A 13 15.39 14.32 -8.72
N ALA A 14 14.44 15.18 -8.34
CA ALA A 14 13.08 14.75 -8.02
C ALA A 14 12.38 14.17 -9.26
N ALA A 15 12.60 14.75 -10.44
CA ALA A 15 12.06 14.23 -11.70
C ALA A 15 12.68 12.87 -12.02
N VAL A 16 14.00 12.74 -11.93
CA VAL A 16 14.70 11.46 -12.10
C VAL A 16 14.16 10.42 -11.11
N PHE A 17 13.97 10.78 -9.85
CA PHE A 17 13.48 9.86 -8.82
C PHE A 17 12.02 9.44 -9.06
N ALA A 18 11.15 10.39 -9.42
CA ALA A 18 9.76 10.09 -9.76
C ALA A 18 9.65 9.24 -11.04
N CYS A 19 10.44 9.55 -12.07
CA CYS A 19 10.52 8.75 -13.29
C CYS A 19 11.09 7.36 -13.01
N ALA A 20 12.13 7.24 -12.19
CA ALA A 20 12.70 5.96 -11.79
C ALA A 20 11.68 5.15 -10.98
N PHE A 21 10.96 5.78 -10.05
CA PHE A 21 9.87 5.13 -9.31
C PHE A 21 8.77 4.61 -10.24
N LEU A 22 8.28 5.43 -11.16
CA LEU A 22 7.31 5.01 -12.18
C LEU A 22 7.84 3.87 -13.06
N PHE A 23 9.10 3.97 -13.51
CA PHE A 23 9.74 2.92 -14.29
C PHE A 23 9.87 1.61 -13.50
N LEU A 24 10.30 1.67 -12.25
CA LEU A 24 10.42 0.53 -11.35
C LEU A 24 9.05 -0.10 -11.03
N THR A 25 7.98 0.68 -10.98
CA THR A 25 6.65 0.21 -10.56
C THR A 25 5.72 -0.16 -11.71
N VAL A 26 5.99 0.32 -12.92
CA VAL A 26 5.16 0.05 -14.11
C VAL A 26 5.94 -0.69 -15.18
N GLU A 27 7.06 -0.13 -15.64
CA GLU A 27 7.80 -0.64 -16.79
C GLU A 27 8.57 -1.93 -16.47
N ILE A 28 9.24 -2.00 -15.31
CA ILE A 28 9.91 -3.23 -14.88
C ILE A 28 8.90 -4.36 -14.71
N PRO A 29 7.77 -4.17 -13.98
CA PRO A 29 6.75 -5.20 -13.91
C PRO A 29 6.22 -5.60 -15.29
N TYR A 30 5.97 -4.64 -16.17
CA TYR A 30 5.52 -4.91 -17.53
C TYR A 30 6.53 -5.78 -18.31
N ARG A 31 7.82 -5.43 -18.29
CA ARG A 31 8.89 -6.18 -18.97
C ARG A 31 9.09 -7.57 -18.36
N LEU A 32 9.14 -7.66 -17.03
CA LEU A 32 9.24 -8.94 -16.33
C LEU A 32 8.03 -9.82 -16.65
N ASN A 33 6.83 -9.26 -16.68
CA ASN A 33 5.61 -9.95 -17.07
C ASN A 33 5.72 -10.46 -18.52
N SER A 34 6.20 -9.64 -19.46
CA SER A 34 6.43 -10.06 -20.84
C SER A 34 7.45 -11.19 -20.96
N MET A 35 8.54 -11.15 -20.19
CA MET A 35 9.54 -12.23 -20.17
C MET A 35 8.97 -13.51 -19.56
N LEU A 36 8.25 -13.39 -18.45
CA LEU A 36 7.66 -14.52 -17.73
C LEU A 36 6.50 -15.16 -18.49
N ARG A 37 5.80 -14.43 -19.37
CA ARG A 37 4.76 -14.99 -20.24
C ARG A 37 5.28 -16.09 -21.18
N ASN A 38 6.58 -16.13 -21.46
CA ASN A 38 7.18 -17.23 -22.21
C ASN A 38 7.20 -18.55 -21.43
N TYR A 39 7.16 -18.48 -20.09
CA TYR A 39 7.19 -19.64 -19.19
C TYR A 39 5.81 -19.92 -18.56
N PHE A 40 5.08 -18.85 -18.23
CA PHE A 40 3.75 -18.86 -17.65
C PHE A 40 2.79 -18.16 -18.62
N PRO A 41 2.36 -18.85 -19.69
CA PRO A 41 1.57 -18.24 -20.76
C PRO A 41 0.21 -17.77 -20.25
N ASP A 42 -0.33 -16.75 -20.92
CA ASP A 42 -1.70 -16.31 -20.70
C ASP A 42 -2.65 -17.34 -21.33
N LEU A 43 -3.21 -18.21 -20.49
CA LEU A 43 -4.10 -19.31 -20.91
C LEU A 43 -5.50 -18.83 -21.33
N ALA A 44 -5.78 -17.52 -21.20
CA ALA A 44 -7.04 -16.88 -21.59
C ALA A 44 -8.29 -17.65 -21.12
N PHE A 45 -9.05 -18.26 -22.04
CA PHE A 45 -10.30 -18.99 -21.76
C PHE A 45 -10.18 -20.51 -21.90
N GLN A 46 -8.96 -21.06 -21.93
CA GLN A 46 -8.76 -22.50 -22.02
C GLN A 46 -8.96 -23.15 -20.65
N PHE A 47 -10.22 -23.28 -20.22
CA PHE A 47 -10.60 -23.74 -18.87
C PHE A 47 -9.93 -25.07 -18.47
N GLU A 48 -9.85 -26.04 -19.38
CA GLU A 48 -9.17 -27.32 -19.12
C GLU A 48 -7.66 -27.16 -18.89
N LEU A 49 -7.00 -26.28 -19.66
CA LEU A 49 -5.58 -25.98 -19.48
C LEU A 49 -5.34 -25.19 -18.19
N ILE A 50 -6.25 -24.27 -17.85
CA ILE A 50 -6.22 -23.50 -16.60
C ILE A 50 -6.32 -24.44 -15.41
N GLU A 51 -7.27 -25.38 -15.43
CA GLU A 51 -7.46 -26.33 -14.34
C GLU A 51 -6.27 -27.27 -14.20
N LYS A 52 -5.73 -27.78 -15.33
CA LYS A 52 -4.51 -28.60 -15.34
C LYS A 52 -3.30 -27.84 -14.81
N PHE A 53 -3.14 -26.58 -15.21
CA PHE A 53 -2.07 -25.71 -14.73
C PHE A 53 -2.21 -25.41 -13.24
N LEU A 54 -3.42 -25.07 -12.78
CA LEU A 54 -3.71 -24.87 -11.36
C LEU A 54 -3.41 -26.15 -10.56
N GLY A 55 -3.78 -27.33 -11.05
CA GLY A 55 -3.44 -28.61 -10.42
C GLY A 55 -1.93 -28.82 -10.22
N GLN A 56 -1.10 -28.36 -11.15
CA GLN A 56 0.36 -28.44 -11.06
C GLN A 56 0.97 -27.39 -10.13
N VAL A 57 0.39 -26.19 -10.14
CA VAL A 57 0.94 -25.00 -9.46
C VAL A 57 0.45 -24.89 -8.01
N ARG A 58 -0.70 -25.46 -7.68
CA ARG A 58 -1.27 -25.54 -6.32
C ARG A 58 -0.28 -26.12 -5.30
N PRO A 59 0.29 -27.33 -5.47
CA PRO A 59 1.25 -27.87 -4.51
C PRO A 59 2.44 -26.96 -4.26
N ILE A 60 2.92 -26.27 -5.30
CA ILE A 60 4.00 -25.29 -5.20
C ILE A 60 3.56 -24.12 -4.32
N GLY A 61 2.34 -23.61 -4.52
CA GLY A 61 1.75 -22.57 -3.68
C GLY A 61 1.68 -22.94 -2.21
N TYR A 62 1.19 -24.13 -1.89
CA TYR A 62 1.16 -24.64 -0.52
C TYR A 62 2.56 -24.77 0.10
N LEU A 63 3.52 -25.34 -0.63
CA LEU A 63 4.91 -25.46 -0.17
C LEU A 63 5.54 -24.09 0.08
N CYS A 64 5.38 -23.14 -0.85
CA CYS A 64 5.88 -21.78 -0.69
C CYS A 64 5.24 -21.10 0.53
N PHE A 65 3.93 -21.23 0.72
CA PHE A 65 3.22 -20.63 1.84
C PHE A 65 3.70 -21.19 3.19
N ILE A 66 3.82 -22.52 3.30
CA ILE A 66 4.35 -23.18 4.52
C ILE A 66 5.80 -22.73 4.77
N ALA A 67 6.64 -22.69 3.73
CA ALA A 67 8.02 -22.25 3.86
C ALA A 67 8.12 -20.80 4.34
N VAL A 68 7.25 -19.91 3.84
CA VAL A 68 7.19 -18.50 4.27
C VAL A 68 6.75 -18.38 5.73
N ILE A 69 5.73 -19.12 6.15
CA ILE A 69 5.31 -19.16 7.56
C ILE A 69 6.43 -19.69 8.45
N ALA A 70 7.07 -20.80 8.05
CA ALA A 70 8.18 -21.40 8.80
C ALA A 70 9.36 -20.43 8.92
N LEU A 71 9.77 -19.78 7.82
CA LEU A 71 10.82 -18.76 7.82
C LEU A 71 10.50 -17.59 8.73
N THR A 72 9.24 -17.14 8.72
CA THR A 72 8.77 -16.06 9.59
C THR A 72 8.83 -16.48 11.06
N ALA A 73 8.28 -17.66 11.41
CA ALA A 73 8.27 -18.19 12.77
C ALA A 73 9.68 -18.48 13.32
N VAL A 74 10.53 -19.15 12.53
CA VAL A 74 11.95 -19.40 12.88
C VAL A 74 12.68 -18.08 13.05
N GLY A 75 12.46 -17.11 12.17
CA GLY A 75 13.12 -15.82 12.29
C GLY A 75 12.71 -15.02 13.52
N PHE A 76 11.46 -15.15 13.97
CA PHE A 76 11.01 -14.61 15.25
C PHE A 76 11.64 -15.34 16.44
N ALA A 77 11.72 -16.68 16.40
CA ALA A 77 12.28 -17.48 17.48
C ALA A 77 13.79 -17.26 17.69
N PHE A 78 14.54 -17.03 16.61
CA PHE A 78 16.01 -16.93 16.64
C PHE A 78 16.54 -15.51 16.37
N GLY A 79 15.67 -14.50 16.33
CA GLY A 79 16.06 -13.08 16.20
C GLY A 79 16.88 -12.75 14.94
N ASN A 80 16.70 -13.48 13.84
CA ASN A 80 17.57 -13.44 12.68
C ASN A 80 16.93 -12.74 11.46
N LYS A 81 17.75 -12.45 10.43
CA LYS A 81 17.32 -11.86 9.14
C LYS A 81 16.32 -12.74 8.35
N ALA A 82 16.07 -13.97 8.77
CA ALA A 82 15.10 -14.84 8.09
C ALA A 82 13.65 -14.38 8.32
N SER A 83 13.32 -13.72 9.43
CA SER A 83 11.98 -13.14 9.65
C SER A 83 11.72 -11.98 8.68
N SER A 84 12.72 -11.12 8.46
CA SER A 84 12.62 -10.07 7.44
C SER A 84 12.47 -10.62 6.02
N LEU A 85 13.15 -11.74 5.72
CA LEU A 85 13.08 -12.39 4.41
C LEU A 85 11.72 -13.09 4.20
N GLY A 86 11.22 -13.81 5.20
CA GLY A 86 9.87 -14.41 5.18
C GLY A 86 8.78 -13.36 5.01
N SER A 87 8.87 -12.26 5.78
CA SER A 87 7.94 -11.13 5.65
C SER A 87 7.99 -10.51 4.25
N PHE A 88 9.19 -10.27 3.71
CA PHE A 88 9.36 -9.74 2.35
C PHE A 88 8.74 -10.66 1.29
N ILE A 89 8.99 -11.97 1.37
CA ILE A 89 8.44 -12.96 0.43
C ILE A 89 6.91 -13.04 0.55
N PHE A 90 6.35 -12.89 1.75
CA PHE A 90 4.89 -12.83 1.95
C PHE A 90 4.24 -11.62 1.26
N PHE A 91 4.98 -10.51 1.07
CA PHE A 91 4.54 -9.36 0.30
C PHE A 91 4.77 -9.48 -1.19
N LEU A 92 5.58 -10.42 -1.66
CA LEU A 92 5.87 -10.58 -3.10
C LEU A 92 4.61 -10.75 -3.98
N PRO A 93 3.55 -11.46 -3.55
CA PRO A 93 2.27 -11.53 -4.26
C PRO A 93 1.61 -10.17 -4.54
N THR A 94 1.84 -9.15 -3.68
CA THR A 94 1.36 -7.78 -3.92
C THR A 94 1.89 -7.21 -5.22
N PHE A 95 3.13 -7.56 -5.61
CA PHE A 95 3.71 -7.11 -6.88
C PHE A 95 3.06 -7.77 -8.09
N GLY A 96 2.56 -9.00 -7.91
CA GLY A 96 1.78 -9.70 -8.92
C GLY A 96 0.55 -8.90 -9.34
N TYR A 97 -0.03 -8.07 -8.47
CA TYR A 97 -1.21 -7.24 -8.76
C TYR A 97 -0.96 -6.09 -9.76
N PHE A 98 0.30 -5.66 -9.92
CA PHE A 98 0.67 -4.68 -10.94
C PHE A 98 0.80 -5.29 -12.34
N ALA A 99 0.73 -6.63 -12.47
CA ALA A 99 0.72 -7.31 -13.75
C ALA A 99 -0.69 -7.33 -14.37
N CYS A 100 -0.95 -6.42 -15.32
CA CYS A 100 -2.17 -6.46 -16.13
C CYS A 100 -2.11 -7.66 -17.11
N SER A 101 -2.62 -8.83 -16.69
CA SER A 101 -2.73 -10.05 -17.51
C SER A 101 -4.14 -10.65 -17.41
N MET A 102 -4.58 -11.37 -18.45
CA MET A 102 -5.95 -11.90 -18.53
C MET A 102 -6.11 -13.14 -17.63
N PHE A 103 -5.10 -13.99 -17.57
CA PHE A 103 -4.99 -15.08 -16.60
C PHE A 103 -4.24 -14.64 -15.33
N PHE A 104 -4.85 -14.84 -14.16
CA PHE A 104 -4.36 -14.28 -12.88
C PHE A 104 -2.95 -14.76 -12.46
N LEU A 105 -2.49 -15.92 -12.97
CA LEU A 105 -1.13 -16.45 -12.75
C LEU A 105 -0.19 -16.27 -13.94
N ALA A 106 -0.62 -15.62 -15.03
CA ALA A 106 0.24 -15.39 -16.20
C ALA A 106 1.35 -14.39 -15.89
N GLY A 107 2.52 -14.65 -16.46
CA GLY A 107 3.70 -13.79 -16.29
C GLY A 107 4.02 -13.50 -14.82
N LEU A 108 3.95 -12.24 -14.40
CA LEU A 108 4.18 -11.83 -13.01
C LEU A 108 3.06 -12.22 -12.04
N GLY A 109 1.89 -12.60 -12.57
CA GLY A 109 0.78 -13.13 -11.78
C GLY A 109 1.17 -14.39 -11.00
N ILE A 110 2.16 -15.16 -11.45
CA ILE A 110 2.64 -16.37 -10.78
C ILE A 110 3.10 -16.12 -9.35
N LEU A 111 3.58 -14.91 -9.04
CA LEU A 111 3.97 -14.54 -7.67
C LEU A 111 2.83 -14.72 -6.67
N ARG A 112 1.58 -14.62 -7.13
CA ARG A 112 0.38 -14.80 -6.31
C ARG A 112 0.13 -16.24 -5.91
N VAL A 113 0.86 -17.20 -6.48
CA VAL A 113 0.76 -18.61 -6.09
C VAL A 113 1.04 -18.81 -4.60
N ILE A 114 1.88 -17.96 -4.00
CA ILE A 114 2.16 -17.99 -2.56
C ILE A 114 0.87 -17.79 -1.75
N TRP A 115 -0.13 -17.06 -2.27
CA TRP A 115 -1.44 -16.87 -1.64
C TRP A 115 -2.52 -17.83 -2.15
N ALA A 116 -2.20 -18.77 -3.04
CA ALA A 116 -3.16 -19.78 -3.50
C ALA A 116 -3.83 -20.54 -2.32
N PRO A 117 -3.11 -20.92 -1.26
CA PRO A 117 -3.74 -21.56 -0.09
C PRO A 117 -4.80 -20.69 0.57
N LEU A 118 -4.58 -19.37 0.67
CA LEU A 118 -5.54 -18.45 1.29
C LEU A 118 -6.81 -18.33 0.45
N TRP A 119 -6.64 -18.29 -0.88
CA TRP A 119 -7.75 -18.19 -1.82
C TRP A 119 -8.60 -19.46 -1.87
N GLU A 120 -7.99 -20.64 -1.79
CA GLU A 120 -8.69 -21.92 -1.83
C GLU A 120 -9.44 -22.25 -0.55
N VAL A 121 -8.93 -21.83 0.61
CA VAL A 121 -9.62 -22.02 1.88
C VAL A 121 -10.88 -21.14 1.95
N SER A 122 -10.80 -19.88 1.50
CA SER A 122 -11.99 -19.06 1.23
C SER A 122 -11.64 -17.87 0.33
N PRO A 123 -12.39 -17.65 -0.77
CA PRO A 123 -12.24 -16.46 -1.60
C PRO A 123 -12.42 -15.14 -0.84
N ASP A 124 -13.13 -15.17 0.29
CA ASP A 124 -13.42 -13.99 1.10
C ASP A 124 -12.24 -13.55 1.98
N PHE A 125 -11.19 -14.38 2.14
CA PHE A 125 -10.00 -13.96 2.89
C PHE A 125 -9.30 -12.75 2.26
N LEU A 126 -9.25 -12.67 0.93
CA LEU A 126 -8.61 -11.54 0.24
C LEU A 126 -9.47 -10.26 0.28
N LYS A 127 -10.76 -10.41 0.60
CA LYS A 127 -11.71 -9.32 0.82
C LYS A 127 -11.72 -8.77 2.25
N LEU A 128 -10.89 -9.32 3.14
CA LEU A 128 -10.75 -8.83 4.51
C LEU A 128 -10.16 -7.40 4.61
N GLY A 129 -9.88 -6.75 3.48
CA GLY A 129 -9.53 -5.34 3.41
C GLY A 129 -10.59 -4.44 2.79
N ASP A 130 -11.81 -4.93 2.48
CA ASP A 130 -12.81 -4.17 1.72
C ASP A 130 -13.26 -2.87 2.40
N VAL A 131 -13.04 -2.71 3.70
CA VAL A 131 -13.22 -1.44 4.41
C VAL A 131 -12.47 -0.28 3.76
N VAL A 132 -11.35 -0.57 3.10
CA VAL A 132 -10.52 0.39 2.37
C VAL A 132 -11.26 1.03 1.20
N TYR A 133 -12.26 0.37 0.64
CA TYR A 133 -13.04 0.92 -0.46
C TYR A 133 -14.15 1.88 -0.03
N VAL A 134 -14.54 1.88 1.25
CA VAL A 134 -15.64 2.71 1.77
C VAL A 134 -15.52 4.19 1.35
N PRO A 135 -14.35 4.85 1.46
CA PRO A 135 -14.21 6.23 0.99
C PRO A 135 -14.52 6.40 -0.50
N ALA A 136 -14.04 5.50 -1.36
CA ALA A 136 -14.30 5.55 -2.79
C ALA A 136 -15.78 5.27 -3.11
N ILE A 137 -16.41 4.31 -2.42
CA ILE A 137 -17.83 3.99 -2.57
C ILE A 137 -18.70 5.21 -2.27
N LEU A 138 -18.40 5.94 -1.18
CA LEU A 138 -19.15 7.15 -0.82
C LEU A 138 -19.08 8.21 -1.92
N VAL A 139 -17.90 8.43 -2.51
CA VAL A 139 -17.73 9.38 -3.63
C VAL A 139 -18.49 8.90 -4.85
N VAL A 140 -18.30 7.64 -5.26
CA VAL A 140 -18.99 7.06 -6.43
C VAL A 140 -20.51 7.13 -6.26
N TYR A 141 -21.02 6.82 -5.06
CA TYR A 141 -22.45 6.93 -4.74
C TYR A 141 -22.97 8.36 -4.86
N LEU A 142 -22.23 9.35 -4.35
CA LEU A 142 -22.64 10.76 -4.46
C LEU A 142 -22.77 11.22 -5.91
N PHE A 143 -21.83 10.84 -6.78
CA PHE A 143 -21.86 11.17 -8.20
C PHE A 143 -22.89 10.36 -9.00
N SER A 144 -23.18 9.12 -8.58
CA SER A 144 -24.21 8.30 -9.21
C SER A 144 -25.62 8.87 -9.01
N LEU A 145 -25.87 9.63 -7.93
CA LEU A 145 -27.09 10.42 -7.75
C LEU A 145 -27.32 11.41 -8.91
N PHE A 146 -26.25 11.87 -9.56
CA PHE A 146 -26.28 12.73 -10.73
C PHE A 146 -26.08 11.97 -12.05
N ARG A 147 -26.13 10.63 -12.03
CA ARG A 147 -25.88 9.73 -13.18
C ARG A 147 -24.50 9.88 -13.80
N LEU A 148 -23.49 10.28 -13.02
CA LEU A 148 -22.10 10.38 -13.45
C LEU A 148 -21.32 9.15 -12.95
N ASP A 149 -20.73 8.39 -13.87
CA ASP A 149 -19.78 7.33 -13.51
C ASP A 149 -18.38 7.93 -13.36
N VAL A 150 -17.94 8.03 -12.10
CA VAL A 150 -16.62 8.56 -11.75
C VAL A 150 -15.64 7.46 -11.35
N ARG A 151 -15.98 6.17 -11.45
CA ARG A 151 -15.13 5.06 -10.96
C ARG A 151 -13.71 5.12 -11.54
N VAL A 152 -13.58 5.06 -12.86
CA VAL A 152 -12.27 5.11 -13.55
C VAL A 152 -11.60 6.48 -13.44
N PRO A 153 -12.30 7.62 -13.68
CA PRO A 153 -11.73 8.94 -13.46
C PRO A 153 -11.18 9.17 -12.05
N LEU A 154 -11.88 8.68 -11.01
CA LEU A 154 -11.46 8.78 -9.62
C LEU A 154 -10.16 8.01 -9.37
N SER A 155 -10.02 6.81 -9.92
CA SER A 155 -8.77 6.04 -9.84
C SER A 155 -7.59 6.81 -10.44
N PHE A 156 -7.75 7.38 -11.64
CA PHE A 156 -6.69 8.20 -12.26
C PHE A 156 -6.38 9.46 -11.47
N LEU A 157 -7.40 10.10 -10.87
CA LEU A 157 -7.20 11.24 -9.99
C LEU A 157 -6.32 10.89 -8.79
N PHE A 158 -6.60 9.77 -8.10
CA PHE A 158 -5.76 9.30 -6.98
C PHE A 158 -4.33 8.97 -7.41
N ILE A 159 -4.16 8.32 -8.57
CA ILE A 159 -2.84 8.04 -9.15
C ILE A 159 -2.07 9.35 -9.38
N ALA A 160 -2.70 10.33 -10.04
CA ALA A 160 -2.07 11.60 -10.37
C ALA A 160 -1.71 12.42 -9.12
N LEU A 161 -2.65 12.53 -8.16
CA LEU A 161 -2.42 13.24 -6.90
C LEU A 161 -1.32 12.57 -6.07
N GLY A 162 -1.29 11.23 -6.04
CA GLY A 162 -0.25 10.48 -5.35
C GLY A 162 1.14 10.75 -5.93
N LEU A 163 1.28 10.69 -7.25
CA LEU A 163 2.54 10.98 -7.94
C LEU A 163 2.99 12.43 -7.75
N LEU A 164 2.07 13.39 -7.85
CA LEU A 164 2.36 14.80 -7.63
C LEU A 164 2.84 15.06 -6.20
N THR A 165 2.15 14.48 -5.22
CA THR A 165 2.51 14.59 -3.79
C THR A 165 3.89 13.97 -3.55
N PHE A 166 4.15 12.79 -4.10
CA PHE A 166 5.44 12.12 -3.99
C PHE A 166 6.57 12.93 -4.61
N PHE A 167 6.37 13.44 -5.83
CA PHE A 167 7.34 14.30 -6.51
C PHE A 167 7.65 15.56 -5.69
N ALA A 168 6.61 16.27 -5.24
CA ALA A 168 6.78 17.49 -4.43
C ALA A 168 7.50 17.19 -3.11
N ALA A 169 7.25 16.03 -2.50
CA ALA A 169 7.91 15.58 -1.29
C ALA A 169 9.40 15.33 -1.51
N ILE A 170 9.78 14.60 -2.56
CA ILE A 170 11.19 14.34 -2.89
C ILE A 170 11.90 15.65 -3.25
N PHE A 171 11.26 16.50 -4.05
CA PHE A 171 11.78 17.82 -4.40
C PHE A 171 12.10 18.66 -3.15
N THR A 172 11.12 18.78 -2.24
CA THR A 172 11.28 19.56 -1.00
C THR A 172 12.35 18.94 -0.10
N TRP A 173 12.42 17.61 -0.04
CA TRP A 173 13.40 16.89 0.76
C TRP A 173 14.84 17.13 0.28
N ILE A 174 15.09 16.95 -1.02
CA ILE A 174 16.41 17.19 -1.62
C ILE A 174 16.82 18.64 -1.44
N PHE A 175 15.90 19.57 -1.71
CA PHE A 175 16.15 20.99 -1.55
C PHE A 175 16.53 21.37 -0.11
N GLY A 176 15.79 20.83 0.87
CA GLY A 176 16.10 21.03 2.29
C GLY A 176 17.46 20.48 2.68
N LYS A 177 17.81 19.27 2.20
CA LYS A 177 19.13 18.67 2.44
C LYS A 177 20.27 19.47 1.81
N MET A 178 20.10 19.98 0.59
CA MET A 178 21.09 20.87 -0.05
C MET A 178 21.28 22.19 0.72
N LYS A 179 20.25 22.67 1.41
CA LYS A 179 20.33 23.84 2.31
C LYS A 179 20.87 23.52 3.70
N GLY A 180 21.27 22.27 3.97
CA GLY A 180 21.77 21.85 5.28
C GLY A 180 20.69 21.84 6.37
N LYS A 181 19.40 21.78 6.01
CA LYS A 181 18.31 21.69 6.97
C LYS A 181 18.23 20.26 7.52
N GLU A 182 18.26 20.15 8.84
CA GLU A 182 18.13 18.86 9.52
C GLU A 182 16.68 18.39 9.53
N ILE A 183 15.76 19.27 9.95
CA ILE A 183 14.31 19.12 9.86
C ILE A 183 13.81 19.92 8.66
N ILE A 184 12.96 19.30 7.86
CA ILE A 184 12.34 19.90 6.67
C ILE A 184 10.88 20.11 7.03
N ASP A 185 10.51 21.36 7.30
CA ASP A 185 9.21 21.77 7.84
C ASP A 185 8.45 22.76 6.93
N PHE A 186 8.94 22.96 5.70
CA PHE A 186 8.41 23.94 4.76
C PHE A 186 7.77 23.29 3.52
N TRP A 187 7.03 24.09 2.74
CA TRP A 187 6.29 23.66 1.55
C TRP A 187 5.40 22.44 1.85
N ILE A 188 5.53 21.35 1.10
CA ILE A 188 4.67 20.18 1.30
C ILE A 188 4.88 19.51 2.66
N TYR A 189 6.09 19.64 3.24
CA TYR A 189 6.35 19.20 4.61
C TYR A 189 5.69 20.12 5.66
N GLY A 190 5.30 21.34 5.32
CA GLY A 190 4.49 22.18 6.20
C GLY A 190 3.02 21.76 6.26
N PHE A 191 2.54 20.97 5.29
CA PHE A 191 1.17 20.47 5.24
C PHE A 191 1.04 19.01 5.70
N SER A 192 2.14 18.27 5.72
CA SER A 192 2.18 16.84 6.04
C SER A 192 3.57 16.48 6.53
N ARG A 193 3.70 15.73 7.63
CA ARG A 193 5.03 15.29 8.11
C ARG A 193 5.62 14.15 7.28
N HIS A 194 4.76 13.36 6.64
CA HIS A 194 5.17 12.24 5.79
C HIS A 194 4.55 12.32 4.38
N PRO A 195 4.86 13.37 3.59
CA PRO A 195 4.24 13.57 2.29
C PRO A 195 4.69 12.52 1.26
N GLN A 196 5.89 11.94 1.41
CA GLN A 196 6.36 10.82 0.57
C GLN A 196 5.48 9.58 0.76
N TYR A 197 5.21 9.22 2.02
CA TYR A 197 4.33 8.10 2.36
C TYR A 197 2.88 8.35 1.97
N LEU A 198 2.40 9.58 2.14
CA LEU A 198 1.08 9.97 1.65
C LEU A 198 0.98 9.81 0.12
N GLY A 199 1.98 10.30 -0.63
CA GLY A 199 2.03 10.16 -2.08
C GLY A 199 1.99 8.70 -2.52
N PHE A 200 2.77 7.83 -1.87
CA PHE A 200 2.76 6.39 -2.12
C PHE A 200 1.40 5.74 -1.82
N LEU A 201 0.78 6.07 -0.69
CA LEU A 201 -0.54 5.54 -0.31
C LEU A 201 -1.62 5.98 -1.30
N LEU A 202 -1.66 7.25 -1.69
CA LEU A 202 -2.62 7.76 -2.67
C LEU A 202 -2.43 7.12 -4.05
N TRP A 203 -1.19 7.01 -4.51
CA TRP A 203 -0.88 6.39 -5.79
C TRP A 203 -1.28 4.92 -5.81
N SER A 204 -0.83 4.13 -4.81
CA SER A 204 -1.15 2.70 -4.73
C SER A 204 -2.65 2.45 -4.52
N TYR A 205 -3.34 3.33 -3.79
CA TYR A 205 -4.80 3.29 -3.65
C TYR A 205 -5.49 3.50 -5.00
N GLY A 206 -5.06 4.49 -5.78
CA GLY A 206 -5.59 4.74 -7.12
C GLY A 206 -5.37 3.57 -8.08
N VAL A 207 -4.20 2.91 -8.02
CA VAL A 207 -3.94 1.68 -8.80
C VAL A 207 -4.85 0.53 -8.35
N MET A 208 -5.03 0.36 -7.04
CA MET A 208 -5.94 -0.64 -6.48
C MET A 208 -7.39 -0.40 -6.95
N LEU A 209 -7.88 0.84 -6.88
CA LEU A 209 -9.21 1.22 -7.39
C LEU A 209 -9.32 0.98 -8.88
N LEU A 210 -8.30 1.31 -9.68
CA LEU A 210 -8.30 1.05 -11.11
C LEU A 210 -8.42 -0.46 -11.39
N ALA A 211 -7.66 -1.29 -10.68
CA ALA A 211 -7.73 -2.74 -10.83
C ALA A 211 -9.12 -3.29 -10.47
N THR A 212 -9.79 -2.71 -9.46
CA THR A 212 -11.14 -3.13 -9.02
C THR A 212 -12.25 -2.67 -9.96
N PHE A 213 -12.17 -1.42 -10.45
CA PHE A 213 -13.23 -0.82 -11.28
C PHE A 213 -13.11 -1.13 -12.77
N THR A 214 -11.93 -1.50 -13.26
CA THR A 214 -11.78 -1.84 -14.67
C THR A 214 -12.41 -3.21 -14.91
N PRO A 215 -13.43 -3.31 -15.77
CA PRO A 215 -14.08 -4.59 -16.04
C PRO A 215 -13.07 -5.55 -16.66
N TYR A 216 -13.06 -6.79 -16.17
CA TYR A 216 -12.22 -7.83 -16.75
C TYR A 216 -12.73 -8.13 -18.17
N PRO A 217 -11.85 -8.15 -19.18
CA PRO A 217 -12.24 -8.60 -20.50
C PRO A 217 -12.88 -10.00 -20.40
N ARG A 218 -14.18 -10.08 -20.69
CA ARG A 218 -14.93 -11.33 -20.92
C ARG A 218 -14.93 -12.36 -19.77
N GLY A 219 -15.01 -11.91 -18.51
CA GLY A 219 -15.44 -12.77 -17.39
C GLY A 219 -14.35 -13.48 -16.58
N GLY A 220 -13.07 -13.10 -16.72
CA GLY A 220 -12.00 -13.57 -15.82
C GLY A 220 -12.23 -13.18 -14.36
N TYR A 221 -11.70 -13.97 -13.42
CA TYR A 221 -11.74 -13.69 -11.98
C TYR A 221 -10.36 -13.25 -11.50
N PHE A 222 -10.30 -12.07 -10.88
CA PHE A 222 -9.09 -11.53 -10.27
C PHE A 222 -9.43 -11.21 -8.81
N PRO A 223 -8.85 -11.94 -7.84
CA PRO A 223 -9.21 -11.77 -6.45
C PRO A 223 -8.88 -10.35 -6.01
N GLU A 224 -9.81 -9.67 -5.33
CA GLU A 224 -9.68 -8.26 -5.01
C GLU A 224 -8.43 -7.98 -4.14
N PRO A 225 -7.60 -6.98 -4.48
CA PRO A 225 -6.34 -6.69 -3.78
C PRO A 225 -6.50 -5.96 -2.42
N SER A 226 -7.71 -5.92 -1.85
CA SER A 226 -8.04 -5.01 -0.74
C SER A 226 -7.28 -5.37 0.53
N PHE A 227 -7.26 -6.64 0.92
CA PHE A 227 -6.52 -7.10 2.10
C PHE A 227 -4.99 -6.89 1.98
N PRO A 228 -4.34 -7.28 0.87
CA PRO A 228 -2.95 -6.92 0.57
C PRO A 228 -2.63 -5.44 0.72
N TRP A 229 -3.48 -4.57 0.16
CA TRP A 229 -3.29 -3.12 0.23
C TRP A 229 -3.45 -2.61 1.67
N LEU A 230 -4.45 -3.09 2.41
CA LEU A 230 -4.67 -2.75 3.81
C LEU A 230 -3.43 -3.03 4.67
N VAL A 231 -2.86 -4.24 4.53
CA VAL A 231 -1.65 -4.62 5.27
C VAL A 231 -0.48 -3.73 4.88
N SER A 232 -0.27 -3.49 3.58
CA SER A 232 0.77 -2.58 3.09
C SER A 232 0.61 -1.17 3.67
N ALA A 233 -0.62 -0.65 3.71
CA ALA A 233 -0.90 0.67 4.25
C ALA A 233 -0.56 0.74 5.75
N LEU A 234 -0.98 -0.24 6.55
CA LEU A 234 -0.66 -0.31 7.97
C LEU A 234 0.85 -0.36 8.22
N ILE A 235 1.61 -1.06 7.37
CA ILE A 235 3.08 -1.08 7.46
C ILE A 235 3.65 0.30 7.19
N VAL A 236 3.18 1.01 6.16
CA VAL A 236 3.63 2.39 5.88
C VAL A 236 3.39 3.31 7.09
N PHE A 237 2.25 3.20 7.77
CA PHE A 237 1.99 3.91 9.03
C PHE A 237 3.00 3.53 10.12
N CYS A 238 3.35 2.24 10.24
CA CYS A 238 4.33 1.76 11.20
C CYS A 238 5.74 2.30 10.92
N VAL A 239 6.16 2.34 9.65
CA VAL A 239 7.45 2.95 9.26
C VAL A 239 7.46 4.44 9.58
N ALA A 240 6.38 5.15 9.24
CA ALA A 240 6.26 6.57 9.54
C ALA A 240 6.35 6.87 11.05
N TRP A 241 5.66 6.10 11.90
CA TRP A 241 5.80 6.26 13.36
C TRP A 241 7.21 5.90 13.86
N SER A 242 7.87 4.90 13.29
CA SER A 242 9.25 4.57 13.64
C SER A 242 10.19 5.74 13.33
N GLU A 243 9.99 6.41 12.20
CA GLU A 243 10.72 7.63 11.85
C GLU A 243 10.44 8.77 12.82
N GLU A 244 9.18 8.98 13.22
CA GLU A 244 8.87 10.01 14.22
C GLU A 244 9.59 9.76 15.54
N ILE A 245 9.60 8.51 16.03
CA ILE A 245 10.33 8.17 17.27
C ILE A 245 11.82 8.47 17.11
N GLN A 246 12.42 8.19 15.95
CA GLN A 246 13.83 8.47 15.69
C GLN A 246 14.10 9.98 15.61
N MET A 247 13.23 10.73 14.92
CA MET A 247 13.35 12.18 14.77
C MET A 247 13.16 12.91 16.10
N THR A 248 12.17 12.50 16.93
CA THR A 248 12.00 13.03 18.28
C THR A 248 13.21 12.74 19.16
N LYS A 249 13.81 11.55 19.06
CA LYS A 249 15.05 11.22 19.81
C LYS A 249 16.24 12.05 19.35
N LYS A 250 16.36 12.33 18.05
CA LYS A 250 17.51 13.01 17.46
C LYS A 250 17.44 14.53 17.62
N HIS A 251 16.25 15.12 17.47
CA HIS A 251 16.07 16.57 17.41
C HIS A 251 15.22 17.14 18.54
N GLY A 252 14.75 16.32 19.49
CA GLY A 252 14.13 16.77 20.73
C GLY A 252 12.95 17.73 20.51
N GLU A 253 13.02 18.89 21.17
CA GLU A 253 11.95 19.90 21.20
C GLU A 253 11.66 20.53 19.83
N ASP A 254 12.67 20.69 18.97
CA ASP A 254 12.48 21.28 17.64
C ASP A 254 11.52 20.43 16.79
N TYR A 255 11.68 19.10 16.87
CA TYR A 255 10.78 18.19 16.17
C TYR A 255 9.40 18.11 16.83
N LEU A 256 9.31 18.20 18.16
CA LEU A 256 8.01 18.27 18.85
C LEU A 256 7.21 19.51 18.42
N LYS A 257 7.86 20.67 18.31
CA LYS A 257 7.24 21.89 17.80
C LYS A 257 6.74 21.73 16.37
N TYR A 258 7.50 21.03 15.51
CA TYR A 258 7.05 20.70 14.17
C TYR A 258 5.83 19.75 14.18
N GLN A 259 5.81 18.75 15.07
CA GLN A 259 4.68 17.83 15.25
C GLN A 259 3.39 18.50 15.72
N GLU A 260 3.49 19.55 16.53
CA GLU A 260 2.33 20.31 17.00
C GLU A 260 1.67 21.13 15.88
N ASN A 261 2.48 21.65 14.96
CA ASN A 261 2.01 22.59 13.93
C ASN A 261 1.62 21.93 12.61
N THR A 262 2.13 20.72 12.34
CA THR A 262 1.95 20.03 11.06
C THR A 262 1.24 18.71 11.29
N PRO A 263 0.22 18.30 10.51
CA PRO A 263 -0.43 17.00 10.69
C PRO A 263 0.45 15.83 10.24
N PHE A 264 0.21 14.63 10.78
CA PHE A 264 1.03 13.43 10.51
C PHE A 264 1.13 13.07 9.02
N MET A 265 0.00 12.87 8.35
CA MET A 265 -0.05 12.60 6.90
C MET A 265 -1.08 13.50 6.21
N ILE A 266 -2.33 13.44 6.64
CA ILE A 266 -3.41 14.27 6.13
C ILE A 266 -3.98 15.13 7.23
N TRP A 267 -4.52 16.29 6.87
CA TRP A 267 -5.30 17.10 7.80
C TRP A 267 -6.63 16.40 8.07
N ILE A 268 -6.87 16.05 9.34
CA ILE A 268 -8.10 15.41 9.81
C ILE A 268 -8.71 16.31 10.89
N PRO A 269 -10.02 16.57 10.88
CA PRO A 269 -10.69 17.29 11.95
C PRO A 269 -10.38 16.67 13.33
N ARG A 270 -10.18 17.51 14.36
CA ARG A 270 -9.79 17.06 15.72
C ARG A 270 -10.75 16.04 16.34
N ILE A 271 -12.02 16.05 15.93
CA ILE A 271 -13.02 15.08 16.39
C ILE A 271 -12.69 13.69 15.82
N LEU A 272 -12.50 13.61 14.50
CA LEU A 272 -12.20 12.36 13.82
C LEU A 272 -10.83 11.81 14.24
N SER A 273 -9.82 12.69 14.40
CA SER A 273 -8.51 12.29 14.96
C SER A 273 -8.64 11.68 16.36
N ARG A 274 -9.46 12.28 17.24
CA ARG A 274 -9.72 11.72 18.57
C ARG A 274 -10.38 10.36 18.48
N VAL A 275 -11.43 10.21 17.66
CA VAL A 275 -12.16 8.95 17.49
C VAL A 275 -11.23 7.84 16.99
N ILE A 276 -10.41 8.11 15.97
CA ILE A 276 -9.45 7.15 15.42
C ILE A 276 -8.44 6.74 16.49
N ALA A 277 -7.96 7.67 17.32
CA ALA A 277 -7.00 7.39 18.38
C ALA A 277 -7.59 6.67 19.60
N LEU A 278 -8.92 6.63 19.78
CA LEU A 278 -9.56 6.07 20.97
C LEU A 278 -9.17 4.61 21.25
N PRO A 279 -9.19 3.67 20.29
CA PRO A 279 -8.88 2.27 20.57
C PRO A 279 -7.45 2.08 21.07
N PHE A 280 -6.51 2.80 20.46
CA PHE A 280 -5.11 2.79 20.89
C PHE A 280 -4.92 3.45 22.26
N LYS A 281 -5.57 4.59 22.49
CA LYS A 281 -5.51 5.33 23.76
C LYS A 281 -6.14 4.55 24.91
N ALA A 282 -7.23 3.82 24.65
CA ALA A 282 -7.87 2.98 25.65
C ALA A 282 -6.93 1.87 26.16
N LEU A 283 -6.13 1.26 25.26
CA LEU A 283 -5.20 0.21 25.64
C LEU A 283 -3.89 0.73 26.24
N THR A 284 -3.32 1.78 25.65
CA THR A 284 -1.95 2.24 25.98
C THR A 284 -1.90 3.48 26.88
N LYS A 285 -3.04 4.15 27.09
CA LYS A 285 -3.16 5.47 27.78
C LYS A 285 -2.34 6.59 27.12
N LYS A 286 -1.93 6.42 25.87
CA LYS A 286 -1.13 7.39 25.10
C LYS A 286 -1.91 7.89 23.89
N ASP A 287 -1.61 9.12 23.46
CA ASP A 287 -2.24 9.70 22.26
C ASP A 287 -1.57 9.25 20.95
N SER A 288 -0.30 8.81 21.00
CA SER A 288 0.44 8.32 19.85
C SER A 288 1.53 7.30 20.24
N PRO A 289 2.02 6.47 19.30
CA PRO A 289 3.13 5.56 19.54
C PRO A 289 4.43 6.32 19.88
N LYS A 290 5.06 5.99 21.02
CA LYS A 290 6.35 6.60 21.44
C LYS A 290 7.50 5.58 21.51
N ARG A 291 7.18 4.29 21.46
CA ARG A 291 8.14 3.17 21.49
C ARG A 291 7.80 2.18 20.38
N ILE A 292 8.77 1.35 19.99
CA ILE A 292 8.56 0.31 18.95
C ILE A 292 7.42 -0.64 19.35
N MET A 293 7.32 -1.02 20.63
CA MET A 293 6.21 -1.82 21.13
C MET A 293 4.85 -1.14 20.97
N ASP A 294 4.79 0.19 21.10
CA ASP A 294 3.56 0.94 20.88
C ASP A 294 3.12 0.85 19.41
N ILE A 295 4.07 0.82 18.47
CA ILE A 295 3.80 0.63 17.04
C ILE A 295 3.21 -0.76 16.80
N ALA A 296 3.77 -1.81 17.42
CA ALA A 296 3.23 -3.16 17.30
C ALA A 296 1.80 -3.26 17.86
N TYR A 297 1.50 -2.59 18.98
CA TYR A 297 0.14 -2.53 19.50
C TYR A 297 -0.79 -1.76 18.56
N ALA A 298 -0.37 -0.61 18.04
CA ALA A 298 -1.15 0.16 17.07
C ALA A 298 -1.47 -0.68 15.83
N PHE A 299 -0.46 -1.35 15.25
CA PHE A 299 -0.63 -2.26 14.12
C PHE A 299 -1.70 -3.31 14.40
N THR A 300 -1.56 -4.06 15.50
CA THR A 300 -2.48 -5.15 15.85
C THR A 300 -3.90 -4.65 16.08
N ILE A 301 -4.07 -3.54 16.81
CA ILE A 301 -5.39 -2.95 17.09
C ILE A 301 -6.08 -2.54 15.78
N TYR A 302 -5.41 -1.73 14.96
CA TYR A 302 -6.02 -1.24 13.72
C TYR A 302 -6.20 -2.36 12.70
N PHE A 303 -5.30 -3.34 12.65
CA PHE A 303 -5.46 -4.54 11.82
C PHE A 303 -6.74 -5.30 12.20
N ILE A 304 -6.96 -5.59 13.49
CA ILE A 304 -8.16 -6.28 13.97
C ILE A 304 -9.42 -5.47 13.67
N ILE A 305 -9.41 -4.16 13.95
CA ILE A 305 -10.58 -3.29 13.73
C ILE A 305 -10.94 -3.23 12.25
N LEU A 306 -9.97 -2.96 11.37
CA LEU A 306 -10.21 -2.79 9.93
C LEU A 306 -10.60 -4.13 9.27
N THR A 307 -9.98 -5.23 9.69
CA THR A 307 -10.38 -6.57 9.25
C THR A 307 -11.80 -6.91 9.72
N GLY A 308 -12.12 -6.64 10.99
CA GLY A 308 -13.45 -6.85 11.56
C GLY A 308 -14.55 -6.03 10.87
N LEU A 309 -14.25 -4.77 10.54
CA LEU A 309 -15.14 -3.92 9.74
C LEU A 309 -15.32 -4.46 8.32
N SER A 310 -14.27 -5.01 7.71
CA SER A 310 -14.39 -5.66 6.40
C SER A 310 -15.31 -6.88 6.44
N ILE A 311 -15.24 -7.69 7.52
CA ILE A 311 -16.19 -8.81 7.73
C ILE A 311 -17.64 -8.30 7.82
N LEU A 312 -17.88 -7.18 8.51
CA LEU A 312 -19.20 -6.57 8.58
C LEU A 312 -19.70 -6.14 7.18
N ILE A 313 -18.85 -5.49 6.40
CA ILE A 313 -19.16 -5.06 5.03
C ILE A 313 -19.52 -6.25 4.14
N LEU A 314 -18.76 -7.34 4.22
CA LEU A 314 -19.03 -8.58 3.49
C LEU A 314 -20.38 -9.18 3.86
N LYS A 315 -20.73 -9.21 5.15
CA LYS A 315 -22.04 -9.69 5.61
C LYS A 315 -23.20 -8.81 5.16
N LEU A 316 -22.98 -7.49 5.08
CA LEU A 316 -23.97 -6.53 4.61
C LEU A 316 -24.12 -6.52 3.08
N ASN A 317 -23.30 -7.31 2.36
CA ASN A 317 -23.28 -7.43 0.90
C ASN A 317 -23.19 -6.06 0.19
N ILE A 318 -22.47 -5.12 0.79
CA ILE A 318 -22.17 -3.82 0.18
C ILE A 318 -21.20 -4.08 -0.96
N THR A 319 -21.75 -4.31 -2.15
CA THR A 319 -21.00 -4.70 -3.33
C THR A 319 -20.53 -3.47 -4.10
N LEU A 320 -19.27 -3.50 -4.54
CA LEU A 320 -18.59 -2.45 -5.30
C LEU A 320 -18.98 -2.37 -6.78
N ARG A 321 -19.69 -3.38 -7.29
CA ARG A 321 -20.00 -3.55 -8.71
C ARG A 321 -21.38 -3.03 -9.07
#